data_AF-A0A7C6A5J0-F1
#
_entry.id   AF-A0A7C6A5J0-F1
#
_cell.length_a   1.000
_cell.length_b   1.000
_cell.length_c   1.000
_cell.angle_alpha   90.00
_cell.angle_beta   90.00
_cell.angle_gamma   90.00
#
_symmetry.space_group_name_H-M   'P 1'
#
loop_
_entity.id
_entity.type
_entity.pdbx_description
1 polymer ?
#
loop_
_entity_poly.entity_id
_entity_poly.type
_entity_poly.pdbx_seq_one_letter_code
_entity_poly.pdbx_strand_id
1 'polypeptide(L)'
;MIAYAKRDSFLPYCLPLISEDEINEVVRVIKSGWLTTGPVVQRFERQFAEYTGARQAIAVSSCTAGLLLALKALGIEPGDEVLVPTLTFCATANVVVHLGAKPVLVDVDEHGHFSVQAA
;
A
#
# COMPACT_ATOMS: atom_id res chain seq x y z
N MET A 1 26.29 -5.84 33.44
CA MET A 1 24.84 -6.05 33.57
C MET A 1 24.14 -4.74 33.25
N ILE A 2 23.48 -4.62 32.09
CA ILE A 2 22.69 -3.43 31.77
C ILE A 2 21.31 -3.64 32.41
N ALA A 3 20.96 -2.79 33.38
CA ALA A 3 19.63 -2.79 33.98
C ALA A 3 18.69 -2.01 33.06
N TYR A 4 17.69 -2.68 32.49
CA TYR A 4 16.64 -2.01 31.73
C TYR A 4 15.62 -1.41 32.70
N ALA A 5 15.40 -0.09 32.61
CA ALA A 5 14.35 0.59 33.37
C ALA A 5 12.98 0.26 32.78
N LYS A 6 12.01 -0.10 33.63
CA LYS A 6 10.62 -0.29 33.23
C LYS A 6 10.02 1.07 32.87
N ARG A 7 9.35 1.17 31.72
CA ARG A 7 8.65 2.39 31.32
C ARG A 7 7.39 2.58 32.17
N ASP A 8 7.13 3.81 32.58
CA ASP A 8 5.88 4.18 33.26
C ASP A 8 4.70 4.35 32.29
N SER A 9 4.99 4.46 30.98
CA SER A 9 3.99 4.65 29.93
C SER A 9 3.94 3.47 28.96
N PHE A 10 2.76 3.23 28.39
CA PHE A 10 2.58 2.26 27.30
C PHE A 10 3.48 2.62 26.11
N LEU A 11 4.15 1.62 25.54
CA LEU A 11 4.93 1.76 24.31
C LEU A 11 4.09 1.22 23.15
N PRO A 12 3.47 2.07 22.33
CA PRO A 12 2.66 1.63 21.20
C PRO A 12 3.55 0.99 20.13
N TYR A 13 2.97 0.04 19.38
CA TYR A 13 3.65 -0.63 18.28
C TYR A 13 3.96 0.31 17.11
N CYS A 14 3.01 1.17 16.74
CA CYS A 14 3.17 2.17 15.69
C CYS A 14 2.25 3.36 15.96
N LEU A 15 2.80 4.57 15.86
CA LEU A 15 2.04 5.82 15.82
C LEU A 15 2.45 6.60 14.57
N PRO A 16 1.52 7.28 13.89
CA PRO A 16 1.85 8.14 12.78
C PRO A 16 2.64 9.35 13.28
N LEU A 17 3.71 9.70 12.56
CA LEU A 17 4.41 10.97 12.75
C LEU A 17 3.68 12.03 11.93
N ILE A 18 2.99 12.95 12.61
CA ILE A 18 2.25 14.06 11.99
C ILE A 18 2.82 15.35 12.57
N SER A 19 3.31 16.23 11.70
CA SER A 19 3.85 17.55 12.06
C SER A 19 2.87 18.67 11.72
N GLU A 20 3.23 19.90 12.07
CA GLU A 20 2.46 21.10 11.71
C GLU A 20 2.34 21.28 10.20
N ASP A 21 3.31 20.80 9.41
CA ASP A 21 3.26 20.93 7.95
C ASP A 21 2.09 20.12 7.35
N GLU A 22 1.88 18.87 7.81
CA GLU A 22 0.74 18.06 7.39
C GLU A 22 -0.59 18.69 7.81
N ILE A 23 -0.67 19.21 9.03
CA ILE A 23 -1.88 19.87 9.56
C ILE A 23 -2.22 21.11 8.73
N ASN A 24 -1.23 21.96 8.47
CA ASN A 24 -1.40 23.18 7.70
C ASN A 24 -1.84 22.91 6.25
N GLU A 25 -1.34 21.84 5.64
CA GLU A 25 -1.75 21.48 4.28
C GLU A 25 -3.20 20.97 4.22
N VAL A 26 -3.66 20.19 5.21
CA VAL A 26 -5.07 19.80 5.33
C VAL A 26 -5.96 21.03 5.51
N VAL A 27 -5.57 21.96 6.40
CA VAL A 27 -6.29 23.22 6.61
C VAL A 27 -6.37 24.05 5.33
N ARG A 28 -5.29 24.11 4.54
CA ARG A 28 -5.26 24.80 3.24
C ARG A 28 -6.27 24.19 2.27
N VAL A 29 -6.34 22.86 2.16
CA VAL A 29 -7.31 22.16 1.31
C VAL A 29 -8.74 22.47 1.75
N ILE A 30 -9.04 22.38 3.04
CA ILE A 30 -10.36 22.69 3.58
C ILE A 30 -10.77 24.14 3.24
N LYS A 31 -9.88 25.10 3.47
CA LYS A 31 -10.14 26.52 3.17
C LYS A 31 -10.28 26.81 1.67
N SER A 32 -9.73 25.97 0.80
CA SER A 32 -9.85 26.13 -0.65
C SER A 32 -11.25 25.77 -1.19
N GLY A 33 -12.03 24.99 -0.44
CA GLY A 33 -13.34 24.47 -0.87
C GLY A 33 -13.26 23.26 -1.83
N TRP A 34 -12.07 22.89 -2.32
CA TRP A 34 -11.88 21.73 -3.20
C TRP A 34 -11.48 20.48 -2.41
N LEU A 35 -12.47 19.74 -1.91
CA LEU A 35 -12.24 18.63 -0.97
C LEU A 35 -11.98 17.27 -1.61
N THR A 36 -12.32 17.10 -2.89
CA THR A 36 -12.15 15.84 -3.63
C THR A 36 -10.89 15.87 -4.51
N THR A 37 -10.71 14.86 -5.35
CA THR A 37 -9.61 14.78 -6.33
C THR A 37 -9.46 16.10 -7.08
N GLY A 38 -8.24 16.64 -7.07
CA GLY A 38 -7.98 18.01 -7.53
C GLY A 38 -6.49 18.33 -7.61
N PRO A 39 -6.13 19.63 -7.64
CA PRO A 39 -4.76 20.07 -7.86
C PRO A 39 -3.74 19.52 -6.85
N VAL A 40 -4.15 19.31 -5.59
CA VAL A 40 -3.27 18.73 -4.55
C VAL A 40 -2.94 17.27 -4.85
N VAL A 41 -3.91 16.49 -5.33
CA VAL A 41 -3.68 15.10 -5.77
C VAL A 41 -2.76 15.06 -6.98
N GLN A 42 -3.00 15.92 -7.99
CA GLN A 42 -2.12 15.99 -9.18
C GLN A 42 -0.69 16.39 -8.83
N ARG A 43 -0.51 17.28 -7.84
CA ARG A 43 0.81 17.64 -7.33
C ARG A 43 1.48 16.44 -6.64
N PHE A 44 0.74 15.74 -5.79
CA PHE A 44 1.23 14.52 -5.13
C PHE A 44 1.63 13.45 -6.15
N GLU A 45 0.79 13.15 -7.14
CA GLU A 45 1.07 12.17 -8.19
C GLU A 45 2.35 12.50 -8.96
N ARG A 46 2.55 13.77 -9.33
CA ARG A 46 3.78 14.21 -10.00
C ARG A 46 5.01 14.00 -9.13
N GLN A 47 4.95 14.44 -7.86
CA GLN A 47 6.05 14.29 -6.91
C GLN A 47 6.35 12.80 -6.63
N PHE A 48 5.32 11.96 -6.57
CA PHE A 48 5.48 10.52 -6.33
C PHE A 48 6.05 9.79 -7.54
N ALA A 49 5.65 10.17 -8.75
CA ALA A 49 6.24 9.67 -9.99
C ALA A 49 7.74 10.03 -10.07
N GLU A 50 8.08 11.27 -9.72
CA GLU A 50 9.48 11.73 -9.66
C GLU A 50 10.28 10.95 -8.59
N TYR A 51 9.72 10.79 -7.39
CA TYR A 51 10.36 10.05 -6.29
C TYR A 51 10.64 8.58 -6.63
N THR A 52 9.69 7.92 -7.31
CA THR A 52 9.81 6.49 -7.67
C THR A 52 10.55 6.25 -8.99
N GLY A 53 10.73 7.28 -9.82
CA GLY A 53 11.22 7.15 -11.20
C GLY A 53 10.19 6.56 -12.17
N ALA A 54 8.94 6.40 -11.76
CA ALA A 54 7.87 5.90 -12.63
C ALA A 54 7.47 6.96 -13.66
N ARG A 55 7.03 6.50 -14.85
CA ARG A 55 6.54 7.42 -15.90
C ARG A 55 5.30 8.21 -15.43
N GLN A 56 4.44 7.57 -14.65
CA GLN A 56 3.19 8.11 -14.14
C GLN A 56 2.89 7.48 -12.77
N ALA A 57 2.17 8.22 -11.92
CA ALA A 57 1.60 7.72 -10.68
C ALA A 57 0.11 8.09 -10.62
N ILE A 58 -0.70 7.22 -10.02
CA ILE A 58 -2.14 7.42 -9.84
C ILE A 58 -2.46 7.22 -8.37
N ALA A 59 -2.97 8.26 -7.71
CA ALA A 59 -3.37 8.20 -6.33
C ALA A 59 -4.76 7.54 -6.21
N VAL A 60 -4.87 6.62 -5.27
CA VAL A 60 -6.10 5.85 -5.01
C VAL A 60 -6.36 5.79 -3.50
N SER A 61 -7.56 5.38 -3.11
CA SER A 61 -8.00 5.39 -1.72
C SER A 61 -7.25 4.43 -0.79
N SER A 62 -6.58 3.41 -1.33
CA SER A 62 -5.81 2.42 -0.56
C SER A 62 -4.89 1.59 -1.45
N CYS A 63 -3.90 0.92 -0.86
CA CYS A 63 -3.08 -0.05 -1.57
C CYS A 63 -3.93 -1.21 -2.15
N THR A 64 -4.97 -1.66 -1.46
CA THR A 64 -5.92 -2.67 -1.96
C THR A 64 -6.61 -2.22 -3.25
N ALA A 65 -7.07 -0.98 -3.32
CA ALA A 65 -7.65 -0.42 -4.55
C ALA A 65 -6.61 -0.34 -5.68
N GLY A 66 -5.36 0.02 -5.34
CA GLY A 66 -4.24 0.04 -6.28
C GLY A 66 -3.95 -1.34 -6.87
N LEU A 67 -3.85 -2.37 -6.04
CA LEU A 67 -3.62 -3.75 -6.48
C LEU A 67 -4.77 -4.27 -7.37
N LEU A 68 -6.02 -3.99 -6.98
CA LEU A 68 -7.19 -4.39 -7.78
C LEU A 68 -7.17 -3.74 -9.17
N LEU A 69 -6.90 -2.43 -9.25
CA LEU A 69 -6.80 -1.72 -10.52
C LEU A 69 -5.61 -2.19 -11.35
N ALA A 70 -4.48 -2.51 -10.71
CA ALA A 70 -3.30 -3.04 -11.39
C ALA A 70 -3.59 -4.39 -12.05
N LEU A 71 -4.18 -5.35 -11.32
CA LEU A 71 -4.56 -6.65 -11.87
C LEU A 71 -5.61 -6.52 -12.98
N LYS A 72 -6.60 -5.64 -12.80
CA LYS A 72 -7.59 -5.36 -13.85
C LYS A 72 -6.96 -4.75 -15.10
N ALA A 73 -5.99 -3.84 -14.96
CA ALA A 73 -5.27 -3.24 -16.07
C ALA A 73 -4.37 -4.25 -16.81
N LEU A 74 -3.87 -5.27 -16.11
CA LEU A 74 -3.16 -6.41 -16.71
C LEU A 74 -4.08 -7.37 -17.46
N GLY A 75 -5.40 -7.22 -17.34
CA GLY A 75 -6.38 -8.07 -18.02
C GLY A 75 -6.63 -9.40 -17.32
N ILE A 76 -6.44 -9.47 -15.99
CA ILE A 76 -6.79 -10.67 -15.21
C ILE A 76 -8.31 -10.88 -15.23
N GLU A 77 -8.73 -12.10 -15.59
CA GLU A 77 -10.11 -12.52 -15.75
C GLU A 77 -10.47 -13.71 -14.84
N PRO A 78 -11.78 -14.01 -14.64
CA PRO A 78 -12.19 -15.17 -13.89
C PRO A 78 -11.60 -16.47 -14.42
N GLY A 79 -11.05 -17.29 -13.52
CA GLY A 79 -10.38 -18.55 -13.86
C GLY A 79 -8.87 -18.44 -14.08
N ASP A 80 -8.31 -17.23 -14.24
CA ASP A 80 -6.86 -17.04 -14.27
C ASP A 80 -6.21 -17.40 -12.94
N GLU A 81 -4.95 -17.83 -12.98
CA GLU A 81 -4.16 -18.10 -11.78
C GLU A 81 -3.16 -16.97 -11.51
N VAL A 82 -3.10 -16.53 -10.26
CA VAL A 82 -2.14 -15.51 -9.81
C VAL A 82 -1.33 -16.07 -8.64
N LEU A 83 -0.01 -16.11 -8.80
CA LEU A 83 0.88 -16.57 -7.74
C LEU A 83 0.92 -15.53 -6.61
N VAL A 84 0.77 -15.99 -5.36
CA VAL A 84 0.78 -15.15 -4.16
C VAL A 84 1.64 -15.81 -3.09
N PRO A 85 2.55 -15.09 -2.42
CA PRO A 85 3.33 -15.67 -1.34
C PRO A 85 2.43 -16.07 -0.16
N THR A 86 2.74 -17.18 0.50
CA THR A 86 2.04 -17.68 1.70
C THR A 86 2.12 -16.68 2.86
N LEU A 87 3.21 -15.92 2.96
CA LEU A 87 3.45 -14.92 3.99
C LEU A 87 3.35 -13.49 3.41
N THR A 88 2.16 -12.90 3.45
CA THR A 88 1.90 -11.51 3.04
C THR A 88 0.64 -10.95 3.71
N PHE A 89 0.33 -9.67 3.49
CA PHE A 89 -0.94 -9.09 3.92
C PHE A 89 -2.11 -9.61 3.07
N CYS A 90 -3.25 -9.88 3.69
CA CYS A 90 -4.37 -10.58 3.05
C CYS A 90 -4.93 -9.88 1.80
N ALA A 91 -4.80 -8.56 1.70
CA ALA A 91 -5.25 -7.80 0.53
C ALA A 91 -4.67 -8.33 -0.79
N THR A 92 -3.43 -8.84 -0.78
CA THR A 92 -2.74 -9.40 -1.95
C THR A 92 -3.53 -10.57 -2.56
N ALA A 93 -3.99 -11.52 -1.75
CA ALA A 93 -4.80 -12.65 -2.22
C ALA A 93 -6.27 -12.23 -2.47
N ASN A 94 -6.82 -11.35 -1.63
CA ASN A 94 -8.22 -10.97 -1.72
C ASN A 94 -8.56 -10.28 -3.05
N VAL A 95 -7.67 -9.43 -3.58
CA VAL A 95 -7.92 -8.76 -4.88
C VAL A 95 -7.97 -9.74 -6.05
N VAL A 96 -7.22 -10.85 -5.98
CA VAL A 96 -7.27 -11.94 -6.97
C VAL A 96 -8.66 -12.59 -6.93
N VAL A 97 -9.11 -12.97 -5.72
CA VAL A 97 -10.44 -13.57 -5.51
C VAL A 97 -11.56 -12.61 -5.92
N HIS A 98 -11.43 -11.31 -5.65
CA HIS A 98 -12.43 -10.30 -6.05
C HIS A 98 -12.58 -10.17 -7.56
N LEU A 99 -11.56 -10.50 -8.35
CA LEU A 99 -11.63 -10.54 -9.81
C LEU A 99 -12.18 -11.88 -10.35
N GLY A 100 -12.47 -12.86 -9.48
CA GLY A 100 -12.86 -14.21 -9.87
C GLY A 100 -11.69 -15.10 -10.30
N ALA A 101 -10.46 -14.61 -10.17
CA ALA A 101 -9.25 -15.37 -10.42
C ALA A 101 -8.90 -16.26 -9.19
N LYS A 102 -7.99 -17.20 -9.38
CA LYS A 102 -7.55 -18.17 -8.38
C LYS A 102 -6.17 -17.78 -7.84
N PRO A 103 -6.04 -17.43 -6.55
CA PRO A 103 -4.72 -17.29 -5.94
C PRO A 103 -4.06 -18.68 -5.81
N VAL A 104 -2.83 -18.79 -6.27
CA VAL A 104 -1.98 -19.97 -6.10
C VAL A 104 -0.91 -19.61 -5.09
N LEU A 105 -0.99 -20.24 -3.92
CA LEU A 105 -0.08 -19.93 -2.82
C LEU A 105 1.29 -20.57 -3.05
N VAL A 106 2.34 -19.75 -2.94
CA VAL A 106 3.74 -20.16 -3.10
C VAL A 106 4.50 -19.86 -1.82
N ASP A 107 5.39 -20.77 -1.43
CA ASP A 107 6.16 -20.62 -0.19
C ASP A 107 7.14 -19.43 -0.25
N VAL A 108 7.64 -19.03 0.91
CA VAL A 108 8.62 -17.95 1.05
C VAL A 108 10.01 -18.47 1.42
N ASP A 109 11.04 -17.71 1.10
CA ASP A 109 12.40 -17.98 1.56
C ASP A 109 12.60 -17.58 3.04
N GLU A 110 13.81 -17.77 3.55
CA GLU A 110 14.17 -17.43 4.94
C GLU A 110 14.11 -15.91 5.25
N HIS A 111 14.01 -15.08 4.22
CA HIS A 111 13.82 -13.63 4.34
C HIS A 111 12.34 -13.22 4.25
N GLY A 112 11.43 -14.16 4.01
CA GLY A 112 10.01 -13.91 3.82
C GLY A 112 9.66 -13.39 2.43
N HIS A 113 10.57 -13.52 1.45
CA HIS A 113 10.30 -13.17 0.06
C HIS A 113 9.74 -14.37 -0.72
N PHE A 114 9.13 -14.10 -1.87
CA PHE A 114 8.60 -15.15 -2.75
C PHE A 114 9.70 -16.14 -3.19
N SER A 115 9.55 -17.42 -2.86
CA SER A 115 10.53 -18.44 -3.23
C SER A 115 10.35 -18.90 -4.68
N VAL A 116 11.32 -18.59 -5.53
CA VAL A 116 11.33 -19.03 -6.94
C VAL A 116 11.59 -20.53 -7.12
N GLN A 117 12.00 -21.23 -6.04
CA GLN A 117 12.22 -22.68 -6.05
C GLN A 117 10.97 -23.47 -5.69
N ALA A 118 9.96 -22.80 -5.12
CA ALA A 118 8.72 -23.41 -4.64
C ALA A 118 7.52 -23.20 -5.59
N ALA A 119 7.75 -22.54 -6.73
CA ALA A 119 6.75 -22.23 -7.75
C ALA A 119 6.68 -23.31 -8.84
#